data_AF-A0A6P8NEG0-F1
#
_entry.id   AF-A0A6P8NEG0-F1
#
_cell.length_a   1.000
_cell.length_b   1.000
_cell.length_c   1.000
_cell.angle_alpha   90.00
_cell.angle_beta   90.00
_cell.angle_gamma   90.00
#
_symmetry.space_group_name_H-M   'P 1'
#
loop_
_entity.id
_entity.type
_entity.pdbx_description
1 polymer ?
#
loop_
_entity_poly.entity_id
_entity_poly.type
_entity_poly.pdbx_seq_one_letter_code
_entity_poly.pdbx_strand_id
1 'polypeptide(L)'
;MEDYSQEDWDSHNQELLSAHAVDQVLDEVTALKKPTKTKPECSEDIQKQEFAHTVTHILESVQLKWELFQSWTDFSRLHLSNKLAIFGIGYNTRWKEDIRYHYAEISSQVPLGKRLREYFNPEKPEGRIVMTRVQKMNWKNVYYKYLEITISEARCLELHMAVDWIPIAHSKPTGGNIVQYLLPGGIPKSPGLYAIGYEDINDKTSLTLAESSIQDLVTEGKDDPDHPTEATQIESTRIIYVYLGIAEGRTLQQCLFLHFQATVKYHNKDWAGINEFLAQNCLVEPGVSPKTIYIKFVEVERDFLSAGSLVECLEKAIGYPLKFNS
;
A
#
# COMPACT_ATOMS: atom_id res chain seq x y z
N MET A 1 -21.83 3.72 35.46
CA MET A 1 -21.91 2.26 35.33
C MET A 1 -22.85 2.00 34.18
N GLU A 2 -22.30 2.04 32.97
CA GLU A 2 -22.90 1.52 31.74
C GLU A 2 -21.69 1.04 30.92
N ASP A 3 -21.48 -0.27 30.94
CA ASP A 3 -20.48 -0.97 30.14
C ASP A 3 -20.96 -0.96 28.69
N TYR A 4 -20.22 -0.30 27.80
CA TYR A 4 -20.43 -0.45 26.36
C TYR A 4 -19.68 -1.70 25.89
N SER A 5 -20.45 -2.70 25.47
CA SER A 5 -19.97 -3.97 24.94
C SER A 5 -19.12 -3.75 23.68
N GLN A 6 -17.84 -4.11 23.77
CA GLN A 6 -16.81 -3.96 22.75
C GLN A 6 -16.85 -5.08 21.68
N GLU A 7 -17.95 -5.84 21.61
CA GLU A 7 -18.01 -7.14 20.92
C GLU A 7 -18.63 -7.09 19.50
N ASP A 8 -19.25 -5.99 19.08
CA ASP A 8 -19.92 -5.91 17.76
C ASP A 8 -19.02 -5.45 16.61
N TRP A 9 -17.75 -5.09 16.86
CA TRP A 9 -16.81 -4.65 15.82
C TRP A 9 -15.86 -5.74 15.32
N ASP A 10 -15.77 -6.87 16.03
CA ASP A 10 -14.78 -7.94 15.76
C ASP A 10 -15.17 -8.83 14.56
N SER A 11 -16.37 -8.70 13.99
CA SER A 11 -16.86 -9.65 12.98
C SER A 11 -16.59 -9.26 11.53
N HIS A 12 -16.24 -7.99 11.23
CA HIS A 12 -16.26 -7.50 9.84
C HIS A 12 -14.93 -6.96 9.27
N ASN A 13 -13.85 -6.91 10.04
CA ASN A 13 -12.59 -6.25 9.60
C ASN A 13 -11.32 -7.11 9.73
N GLN A 14 -11.46 -8.41 10.01
CA GLN A 14 -10.31 -9.34 10.09
C GLN A 14 -9.74 -9.74 8.71
N GLU A 15 -10.30 -9.19 7.62
CA GLU A 15 -9.87 -9.40 6.23
C GLU A 15 -8.88 -8.34 5.69
N LEU A 16 -8.29 -7.51 6.56
CA LEU A 16 -7.13 -6.69 6.15
C LEU A 16 -5.87 -7.56 6.05
N LEU A 17 -5.80 -8.26 4.91
CA LEU A 17 -4.67 -8.86 4.20
C LEU A 17 -3.42 -9.18 5.05
N SER A 18 -3.45 -10.34 5.71
CA SER A 18 -2.25 -11.01 6.24
C SER A 18 -1.45 -11.66 5.10
N ALA A 19 -0.16 -11.38 4.99
CA ALA A 19 0.68 -11.95 3.94
C ALA A 19 1.67 -13.00 4.46
N HIS A 20 1.48 -14.27 4.07
CA HIS A 20 2.47 -15.32 4.26
C HIS A 20 3.53 -15.26 3.15
N ALA A 21 4.79 -15.05 3.52
CA ALA A 21 5.89 -15.13 2.56
C ALA A 21 6.15 -16.59 2.18
N VAL A 22 5.67 -16.96 0.99
CA VAL A 22 6.03 -18.10 0.12
C VAL A 22 6.55 -19.39 0.78
N ASP A 23 5.70 -20.42 0.76
CA ASP A 23 6.06 -21.75 0.23
C ASP A 23 4.75 -22.47 -0.14
N GLN A 24 4.37 -22.38 -1.42
CA GLN A 24 3.45 -23.31 -2.09
C GLN A 24 4.22 -24.61 -2.39
N VAL A 25 4.45 -25.43 -1.37
CA VAL A 25 4.72 -26.86 -1.59
C VAL A 25 4.08 -27.63 -0.45
N LEU A 26 3.22 -28.57 -0.84
CA LEU A 26 2.61 -29.62 -0.03
C LEU A 26 1.21 -29.32 0.54
N ASP A 27 0.23 -29.23 -0.37
CA ASP A 27 -1.09 -29.81 -0.13
C ASP A 27 -1.49 -30.68 -1.32
N GLU A 28 -1.15 -31.96 -1.27
CA GLU A 28 -1.83 -33.02 -2.02
C GLU A 28 -1.58 -34.32 -1.27
N VAL A 29 -2.50 -34.72 -0.38
CA VAL A 29 -3.18 -36.03 -0.40
C VAL A 29 -4.37 -35.94 0.56
N THR A 30 -5.55 -35.63 0.03
CA THR A 30 -6.74 -36.47 0.25
C THR A 30 -7.80 -36.12 -0.77
N ALA A 31 -8.00 -37.04 -1.70
CA ALA A 31 -9.03 -36.97 -2.72
C ALA A 31 -10.44 -36.92 -2.11
N LEU A 32 -11.29 -36.10 -2.73
CA LEU A 32 -12.70 -36.35 -3.10
C LEU A 32 -13.66 -35.25 -2.63
N LYS A 33 -13.87 -34.25 -3.50
CA LYS A 33 -15.18 -33.84 -4.09
C LYS A 33 -15.02 -32.53 -4.86
N LYS A 34 -15.31 -32.54 -6.18
CA LYS A 34 -15.40 -31.33 -7.01
C LYS A 34 -16.49 -30.39 -6.48
N PRO A 35 -16.26 -29.07 -6.56
CA PRO A 35 -17.17 -28.25 -7.35
C PRO A 35 -16.41 -27.35 -8.34
N THR A 36 -16.86 -27.37 -9.57
CA THR A 36 -16.56 -26.37 -10.61
C THR A 36 -17.11 -25.00 -10.19
N LYS A 37 -16.24 -23.98 -10.08
CA LYS A 37 -16.47 -22.60 -10.52
C LYS A 37 -15.15 -21.83 -10.51
N THR A 38 -14.87 -21.23 -11.67
CA THR A 38 -13.61 -20.63 -12.09
C THR A 38 -13.51 -19.17 -11.60
N LYS A 39 -12.46 -18.85 -10.84
CA LYS A 39 -11.77 -17.54 -10.60
C LYS A 39 -12.60 -16.33 -10.10
N PRO A 40 -12.21 -15.77 -8.92
CA PRO A 40 -11.47 -14.50 -8.90
C PRO A 40 -10.25 -14.47 -7.93
N GLU A 41 -9.73 -15.62 -7.51
CA GLU A 41 -8.64 -15.71 -6.49
C GLU A 41 -7.32 -15.02 -6.90
N CYS A 42 -7.08 -14.79 -8.20
CA CYS A 42 -5.81 -14.26 -8.71
C CYS A 42 -5.58 -12.77 -8.45
N SER A 43 -6.63 -11.96 -8.24
CA SER A 43 -6.46 -10.52 -7.97
C SER A 43 -6.10 -10.26 -6.51
N GLU A 44 -6.70 -11.01 -5.60
CA GLU A 44 -6.46 -10.86 -4.15
C GLU A 44 -5.06 -11.34 -3.76
N ASP A 45 -4.58 -12.44 -4.36
CA ASP A 45 -3.25 -12.95 -4.08
C ASP A 45 -2.14 -11.99 -4.53
N ILE A 46 -2.33 -11.30 -5.66
CA ILE A 46 -1.40 -10.26 -6.14
C ILE A 46 -1.38 -9.09 -5.17
N GLN A 47 -2.55 -8.60 -4.73
CA GLN A 47 -2.64 -7.52 -3.75
C GLN A 47 -2.00 -7.90 -2.40
N LYS A 48 -2.19 -9.14 -1.94
CA LYS A 48 -1.53 -9.66 -0.73
C LYS A 48 -0.01 -9.69 -0.88
N GLN A 49 0.49 -10.09 -2.05
CA GLN A 49 1.93 -10.13 -2.31
C GLN A 49 2.55 -8.73 -2.38
N GLU A 50 1.89 -7.78 -3.07
CA GLU A 50 2.30 -6.38 -3.11
C GLU A 50 2.28 -5.75 -1.72
N PHE A 51 1.25 -6.04 -0.93
CA PHE A 51 1.17 -5.63 0.47
C PHE A 51 2.36 -6.15 1.27
N ALA A 52 2.65 -7.46 1.19
CA ALA A 52 3.77 -8.09 1.88
C ALA A 52 5.12 -7.44 1.52
N HIS A 53 5.29 -7.16 0.24
CA HIS A 53 6.51 -6.57 -0.29
C HIS A 53 6.70 -5.16 0.25
N THR A 54 5.66 -4.32 0.21
CA THR A 54 5.70 -2.95 0.76
C THR A 54 5.99 -2.94 2.26
N VAL A 55 5.31 -3.79 3.04
CA VAL A 55 5.54 -3.88 4.48
C VAL A 55 6.98 -4.31 4.80
N THR A 56 7.47 -5.32 4.08
CA THR A 56 8.84 -5.81 4.21
C THR A 56 9.85 -4.73 3.82
N HIS A 57 9.59 -4.01 2.72
CA HIS A 57 10.42 -2.91 2.25
C HIS A 57 10.53 -1.80 3.31
N ILE A 58 9.42 -1.41 3.94
CA ILE A 58 9.44 -0.42 5.03
C ILE A 58 10.33 -0.93 6.18
N LEU A 59 10.12 -2.17 6.64
CA LEU A 59 10.88 -2.77 7.74
C LEU A 59 12.38 -2.95 7.45
N GLU A 60 12.79 -3.07 6.17
CA GLU A 60 14.20 -3.12 5.75
C GLU A 60 14.79 -1.72 5.52
N SER A 61 13.95 -0.74 5.16
CA SER A 61 14.38 0.65 4.97
C SER A 61 14.76 1.35 6.27
N VAL A 62 14.40 0.74 7.40
CA VAL A 62 14.73 1.17 8.76
C VAL A 62 15.69 0.14 9.36
N GLN A 63 16.76 0.59 10.02
CA GLN A 63 17.78 -0.28 10.63
C GLN A 63 17.29 -0.92 11.94
N LEU A 64 16.22 -1.72 11.85
CA LEU A 64 15.59 -2.39 12.97
C LEU A 64 16.36 -3.67 13.33
N LYS A 65 16.52 -3.92 14.63
CA LYS A 65 17.16 -5.13 15.13
C LYS A 65 16.15 -6.27 15.25
N TRP A 66 16.53 -7.46 14.79
CA TRP A 66 15.81 -8.68 15.10
C TRP A 66 15.98 -9.09 16.57
N GLU A 67 14.88 -9.37 17.23
CA GLU A 67 14.80 -9.86 18.61
C GLU A 67 14.46 -11.34 18.61
N LEU A 68 15.20 -12.13 19.39
CA LEU A 68 14.96 -13.57 19.52
C LEU A 68 13.70 -13.81 20.35
N PHE A 69 12.80 -14.62 19.81
CA PHE A 69 11.64 -15.09 20.57
C PHE A 69 12.07 -16.09 21.66
N GLN A 70 11.64 -15.85 22.90
CA GLN A 70 11.90 -16.75 24.04
C GLN A 70 10.60 -17.36 24.59
N SER A 71 9.60 -16.53 24.88
CA SER A 71 8.29 -16.96 25.35
C SER A 71 7.20 -15.98 24.92
N TRP A 72 6.01 -16.49 24.61
CA TRP A 72 4.86 -15.66 24.22
C TRP A 72 4.26 -14.90 25.41
N THR A 73 4.56 -15.30 26.64
CA THR A 73 4.14 -14.58 27.85
C THR A 73 4.85 -13.24 28.00
N ASP A 74 6.04 -13.07 27.39
CA ASP A 74 6.86 -11.86 27.49
C ASP A 74 6.22 -10.64 26.80
N PHE A 75 5.32 -10.85 25.85
CA PHE A 75 4.61 -9.77 25.16
C PHE A 75 3.52 -9.10 26.02
N SER A 76 3.28 -9.60 27.23
CA SER A 76 2.42 -8.95 28.23
C SER A 76 3.10 -7.76 28.92
N ARG A 77 4.39 -7.52 28.64
CA ARG A 77 5.13 -6.36 29.17
C ARG A 77 4.58 -5.06 28.56
N LEU A 78 4.39 -4.05 29.42
CA LEU A 78 3.77 -2.74 29.09
C LEU A 78 4.33 -2.05 27.84
N HIS A 79 5.59 -2.28 27.47
CA HIS A 79 6.24 -1.57 26.37
C HIS A 79 5.71 -1.96 24.98
N LEU A 80 4.98 -3.07 24.83
CA LEU A 80 4.40 -3.53 23.55
C LEU A 80 2.87 -3.50 23.54
N SER A 81 2.22 -3.39 24.71
CA SER A 81 0.80 -3.73 24.86
C SER A 81 -0.16 -2.72 24.26
N ASN A 82 0.28 -1.47 24.04
CA ASN A 82 -0.59 -0.37 23.58
C ASN A 82 -0.07 0.33 22.31
N LYS A 83 0.93 -0.26 21.64
CA LYS A 83 1.57 0.36 20.48
C LYS A 83 0.99 -0.18 19.18
N LEU A 84 0.73 0.70 18.23
CA LEU A 84 0.57 0.30 16.83
C LEU A 84 1.97 0.14 16.23
N ALA A 85 2.11 -0.81 15.32
CA ALA A 85 3.41 -1.08 14.74
C ALA A 85 3.30 -1.78 13.39
N ILE A 86 4.32 -1.59 12.57
CA ILE A 86 4.64 -2.51 11.50
C ILE A 86 5.57 -3.57 12.11
N PHE A 87 5.29 -4.85 11.92
CA PHE A 87 6.13 -5.90 12.48
C PHE A 87 6.40 -7.03 11.49
N GLY A 88 7.54 -7.69 11.69
CA GLY A 88 7.96 -8.85 10.93
C GLY A 88 8.27 -10.01 11.86
N ILE A 89 7.95 -11.22 11.40
CA ILE A 89 8.37 -12.48 12.01
C ILE A 89 9.34 -13.14 11.07
N GLY A 90 10.50 -13.49 11.61
CA GLY A 90 11.58 -14.10 10.86
C GLY A 90 12.05 -15.40 11.50
N TYR A 91 12.84 -16.14 10.77
CA TYR A 91 13.44 -17.37 11.24
C TYR A 91 14.81 -17.59 10.62
N ASN A 92 15.62 -18.41 11.27
CA ASN A 92 16.81 -18.97 10.67
C ASN A 92 16.82 -20.49 10.78
N THR A 93 17.81 -21.12 10.16
CA THR A 93 17.97 -22.58 10.18
C THR A 93 19.37 -22.93 10.62
N ARG A 94 19.62 -24.21 10.89
CA ARG A 94 20.99 -24.68 11.18
C ARG A 94 21.98 -24.48 10.01
N TRP A 95 21.47 -24.31 8.78
CA TRP A 95 22.28 -24.18 7.56
C TRP A 95 22.45 -22.74 7.09
N LYS A 96 21.57 -21.84 7.51
CA LYS A 96 21.60 -20.42 7.16
C LYS A 96 21.28 -19.61 8.41
N GLU A 97 22.29 -18.89 8.90
CA GLU A 97 22.19 -18.08 10.12
C GLU A 97 21.43 -16.78 9.89
N ASP A 98 21.48 -16.24 8.67
CA ASP A 98 20.72 -15.06 8.27
C ASP A 98 19.22 -15.28 8.51
N ILE A 99 18.59 -14.25 9.05
CA ILE A 99 17.17 -14.24 9.35
C ILE A 99 16.40 -13.97 8.05
N ARG A 100 15.43 -14.83 7.75
CA ARG A 100 14.50 -14.69 6.63
C ARG A 100 13.11 -14.37 7.14
N TYR A 101 12.37 -13.56 6.42
CA TYR A 101 10.96 -13.32 6.71
C TYR A 101 10.14 -14.59 6.54
N HIS A 102 9.25 -14.82 7.49
CA HIS A 102 8.10 -15.71 7.35
C HIS A 102 6.82 -14.90 7.10
N TYR A 103 6.70 -13.77 7.80
CA TYR A 103 5.48 -12.99 7.85
C TYR A 103 5.79 -11.52 8.15
N ALA A 104 4.98 -10.61 7.63
CA ALA A 104 5.03 -9.19 7.98
C ALA A 104 3.64 -8.56 7.89
N GLU A 105 3.35 -7.61 8.78
CA GLU A 105 2.02 -6.99 8.89
C GLU A 105 2.08 -5.58 9.49
N ILE A 106 1.07 -4.77 9.16
CA ILE A 106 0.77 -3.50 9.83
C ILE A 106 -0.31 -3.75 10.90
N SER A 107 0.08 -3.69 12.17
CA SER A 107 -0.80 -3.74 13.33
C SER A 107 -1.42 -2.36 13.58
N SER A 108 -2.40 -1.98 12.75
CA SER A 108 -3.01 -0.63 12.74
C SER A 108 -4.22 -0.45 13.67
N GLN A 109 -4.90 -1.55 14.04
CA GLN A 109 -6.10 -1.51 14.87
C GLN A 109 -5.94 -2.27 16.19
N VAL A 110 -5.09 -3.29 16.17
CA VAL A 110 -4.80 -4.15 17.32
C VAL A 110 -3.42 -3.77 17.86
N PRO A 111 -3.22 -3.67 19.19
CA PRO A 111 -1.88 -3.41 19.72
C PRO A 111 -0.90 -4.54 19.41
N LEU A 112 0.35 -4.17 19.15
CA LEU A 112 1.44 -5.08 18.77
C LEU A 112 1.58 -6.27 19.73
N GLY A 113 1.56 -6.04 21.05
CA GLY A 113 1.67 -7.12 22.04
C GLY A 113 0.52 -8.13 21.97
N LYS A 114 -0.69 -7.72 21.55
CA LYS A 114 -1.81 -8.65 21.30
C LYS A 114 -1.56 -9.46 20.02
N ARG A 115 -1.17 -8.81 18.91
CA ARG A 115 -0.87 -9.52 17.64
C ARG A 115 0.31 -10.48 17.76
N LEU A 116 1.43 -10.09 18.39
CA LEU A 116 2.57 -11.00 18.58
C LEU A 116 2.17 -12.24 19.40
N ARG A 117 1.29 -12.11 20.40
CA ARG A 117 0.79 -13.29 21.14
C ARG A 117 0.01 -14.25 20.25
N GLU A 118 -0.73 -13.78 19.27
CA GLU A 118 -1.44 -14.65 18.32
C GLU A 118 -0.47 -15.48 17.48
N TYR A 119 0.62 -14.86 17.02
CA TYR A 119 1.65 -15.55 16.23
C TYR A 119 2.60 -16.45 17.01
N PHE A 120 2.79 -16.19 18.31
CA PHE A 120 3.77 -16.93 19.12
C PHE A 120 3.13 -17.88 20.14
N ASN A 121 1.82 -17.79 20.39
CA ASN A 121 1.11 -18.74 21.25
C ASN A 121 0.65 -19.96 20.41
N PRO A 122 1.15 -21.19 20.69
CA PRO A 122 0.74 -22.41 19.98
C PRO A 122 -0.74 -22.77 20.10
N GLU A 123 -1.48 -22.15 21.01
CA GLU A 123 -2.93 -22.35 21.16
C GLU A 123 -3.74 -21.54 20.14
N LYS A 124 -3.12 -20.52 19.52
CA LYS A 124 -3.75 -19.65 18.53
C LYS A 124 -3.57 -20.19 17.11
N PRO A 125 -4.48 -19.91 16.16
CA PRO A 125 -4.36 -20.38 14.77
C PRO A 125 -3.01 -20.03 14.12
N GLU A 126 -2.58 -18.78 14.26
CA GLU A 126 -1.35 -18.25 13.69
C GLU A 126 -0.11 -18.90 14.32
N GLY A 127 -0.10 -19.01 15.65
CA GLY A 127 0.98 -19.70 16.36
C GLY A 127 1.08 -21.19 16.06
N ARG A 128 -0.03 -21.88 15.77
CA ARG A 128 0.00 -23.26 15.26
C ARG A 128 0.72 -23.36 13.92
N ILE A 129 0.54 -22.39 13.02
CA ILE A 129 1.24 -22.35 11.73
C ILE A 129 2.75 -22.19 11.97
N VAL A 130 3.15 -21.22 12.80
CA VAL A 130 4.56 -20.99 13.14
C VAL A 130 5.18 -22.25 13.76
N MET A 131 4.53 -22.87 14.74
CA MET A 131 5.05 -24.09 15.38
C MET A 131 5.14 -25.28 14.44
N THR A 132 4.16 -25.42 13.53
CA THR A 132 4.19 -26.45 12.49
C THR A 132 5.40 -26.24 11.58
N ARG A 133 5.70 -24.99 11.20
CA ARG A 133 6.88 -24.66 10.39
C ARG A 133 8.17 -24.90 11.18
N VAL A 134 8.25 -24.54 12.46
CA VAL A 134 9.41 -24.86 13.32
C VAL A 134 9.72 -26.35 13.29
N GLN A 135 8.70 -27.20 13.45
CA GLN A 135 8.86 -28.65 13.47
C GLN A 135 9.13 -29.25 12.08
N LYS A 136 8.33 -28.91 11.07
CA LYS A 136 8.41 -29.52 9.73
C LYS A 136 9.58 -28.98 8.90
N MET A 137 9.88 -27.69 9.02
CA MET A 137 10.93 -27.01 8.27
C MET A 137 12.25 -26.90 9.06
N ASN A 138 12.33 -27.47 10.26
CA ASN A 138 13.50 -27.45 11.14
C ASN A 138 14.06 -26.03 11.34
N TRP A 139 13.18 -25.07 11.64
CA TRP A 139 13.66 -23.73 12.02
C TRP A 139 14.42 -23.82 13.34
N LYS A 140 15.58 -23.17 13.39
CA LYS A 140 16.44 -23.18 14.58
C LYS A 140 15.89 -22.20 15.61
N ASN A 141 15.72 -20.95 15.21
CA ASN A 141 15.19 -19.88 16.03
C ASN A 141 14.14 -19.09 15.26
N VAL A 142 13.19 -18.52 16.00
CA VAL A 142 12.20 -17.57 15.50
C VAL A 142 12.50 -16.19 16.10
N TYR A 143 12.30 -15.16 15.30
CA TYR A 143 12.63 -13.78 15.63
C TYR A 143 11.44 -12.88 15.32
N TYR A 144 11.40 -11.73 15.95
CA TYR A 144 10.51 -10.64 15.57
C TYR A 144 11.29 -9.33 15.49
N LYS A 145 10.77 -8.39 14.70
CA LYS A 145 11.19 -6.98 14.76
C LYS A 145 9.98 -6.11 14.49
N TYR A 146 10.03 -4.86 14.95
CA TYR A 146 8.92 -3.95 14.78
C TYR A 146 9.38 -2.50 14.67
N LEU A 147 8.58 -1.72 13.95
CA LEU A 147 8.61 -0.27 13.89
C LEU A 147 7.33 0.24 14.53
N GLU A 148 7.45 0.94 15.65
CA GLU A 148 6.30 1.65 16.24
C GLU A 148 5.83 2.75 15.29
N ILE A 149 4.51 2.85 15.11
CA ILE A 149 3.89 3.87 14.26
C ILE A 149 2.78 4.59 15.02
N THR A 150 2.52 5.83 14.65
CA THR A 150 1.36 6.58 15.13
C THR A 150 0.08 6.16 14.40
N ILE A 151 -1.09 6.58 14.92
CA ILE A 151 -2.38 6.38 14.25
C ILE A 151 -2.40 7.08 12.88
N SER A 152 -1.85 8.29 12.78
CA SER A 152 -1.72 9.01 11.52
C SER A 152 -0.85 8.29 10.50
N GLU A 153 0.28 7.70 10.91
CA GLU A 153 1.14 6.90 10.02
C GLU A 153 0.42 5.63 9.55
N ALA A 154 -0.33 4.96 10.44
CA ALA A 154 -1.16 3.83 10.06
C ALA A 154 -2.23 4.21 9.01
N ARG A 155 -2.89 5.36 9.19
CA ARG A 155 -3.84 5.92 8.20
C ARG A 155 -3.15 6.37 6.90
N CYS A 156 -1.90 6.80 6.96
CA CYS A 156 -1.10 7.13 5.77
C CYS A 156 -0.81 5.87 4.94
N LEU A 157 -0.49 4.75 5.59
CA LEU A 157 -0.30 3.46 4.91
C LEU A 157 -1.62 2.92 4.36
N GLU A 158 -2.73 3.07 5.08
CA GLU A 158 -4.07 2.76 4.55
C GLU A 158 -4.39 3.58 3.31
N LEU A 159 -4.15 4.90 3.36
CA LEU A 159 -4.28 5.77 2.19
C LEU A 159 -3.45 5.23 1.03
N HIS A 160 -2.25 4.71 1.27
CA HIS A 160 -1.40 4.16 0.22
C HIS A 160 -1.93 2.85 -0.36
N MET A 161 -2.30 1.91 0.50
CA MET A 161 -2.45 0.49 0.15
C MET A 161 -3.89 0.05 -0.06
N ALA A 162 -4.86 0.72 0.57
CA ALA A 162 -6.28 0.31 0.58
C ALA A 162 -7.20 1.30 -0.14
N VAL A 163 -6.76 2.55 -0.31
CA VAL A 163 -7.57 3.59 -0.97
C VAL A 163 -7.22 3.71 -2.45
N ASP A 164 -8.23 3.51 -3.29
CA ASP A 164 -8.14 3.65 -4.73
C ASP A 164 -7.92 5.11 -5.17
N TRP A 165 -7.26 5.25 -6.30
CA TRP A 165 -7.07 6.55 -6.95
C TRP A 165 -8.33 6.98 -7.70
N ILE A 166 -8.68 8.26 -7.57
CA ILE A 166 -9.81 8.89 -8.23
C ILE A 166 -9.26 9.83 -9.32
N PRO A 167 -9.55 9.59 -10.61
CA PRO A 167 -9.12 10.49 -11.67
C PRO A 167 -9.85 11.83 -11.59
N ILE A 168 -9.14 12.91 -11.89
CA ILE A 168 -9.71 14.25 -11.99
C ILE A 168 -9.97 14.55 -13.47
N ALA A 169 -11.22 14.89 -13.78
CA ALA A 169 -11.62 15.26 -15.13
C ALA A 169 -11.15 16.68 -15.49
N HIS A 170 -11.02 16.95 -16.79
CA HIS A 170 -10.70 18.27 -17.32
C HIS A 170 -11.90 18.86 -18.08
N SER A 171 -12.05 20.19 -18.02
CA SER A 171 -12.96 20.91 -18.92
C SER A 171 -12.45 20.87 -20.36
N LYS A 172 -13.35 21.03 -21.33
CA LYS A 172 -12.94 21.31 -22.71
C LYS A 172 -12.30 22.70 -22.78
N PRO A 173 -11.21 22.88 -23.55
CA PRO A 173 -10.64 24.21 -23.80
C PRO A 173 -11.69 25.07 -24.51
N THR A 174 -12.13 26.15 -23.87
CA THR A 174 -13.14 27.06 -24.43
C THR A 174 -12.46 28.30 -24.95
N GLY A 175 -12.16 28.33 -26.26
CA GLY A 175 -11.61 29.50 -26.94
C GLY A 175 -10.15 29.85 -26.61
N GLY A 176 -9.38 28.91 -26.06
CA GLY A 176 -7.96 29.08 -25.75
C GLY A 176 -7.29 27.78 -25.31
N ASN A 177 -6.04 27.88 -24.85
CA ASN A 177 -5.17 26.75 -24.48
C ASN A 177 -5.27 26.37 -22.99
N ILE A 178 -6.35 26.77 -22.30
CA ILE A 178 -6.48 26.58 -20.86
C ILE A 178 -7.62 25.59 -20.58
N VAL A 179 -7.32 24.56 -19.82
CA VAL A 179 -8.31 23.64 -19.24
C VAL A 179 -8.42 23.87 -17.74
N GLN A 180 -9.49 23.39 -17.14
CA GLN A 180 -9.70 23.45 -15.69
C GLN A 180 -9.97 22.05 -15.16
N TYR A 181 -9.47 21.78 -13.96
CA TYR A 181 -9.80 20.57 -13.24
C TYR A 181 -11.23 20.60 -12.71
N LEU A 182 -11.92 19.48 -12.88
CA LEU A 182 -13.27 19.25 -12.38
C LEU A 182 -13.17 18.22 -11.26
N LEU A 183 -13.14 18.72 -10.03
CA LEU A 183 -13.09 17.86 -8.84
C LEU A 183 -14.35 16.97 -8.77
N PRO A 184 -14.20 15.70 -8.35
CA PRO A 184 -15.33 14.82 -8.15
C PRO A 184 -16.23 15.32 -7.02
N GLY A 185 -17.52 14.96 -7.09
CA GLY A 185 -18.43 15.11 -5.96
C GLY A 185 -18.06 14.18 -4.80
N GLY A 186 -18.66 14.42 -3.63
CA GLY A 186 -18.52 13.50 -2.49
C GLY A 186 -17.23 13.62 -1.68
N ILE A 187 -16.36 14.62 -1.97
CA ILE A 187 -15.17 14.87 -1.15
C ILE A 187 -15.61 15.24 0.29
N PRO A 188 -15.12 14.54 1.33
CA PRO A 188 -15.52 14.75 2.71
C PRO A 188 -15.26 16.18 3.22
N LYS A 189 -16.17 16.65 4.09
CA LYS A 189 -16.05 17.93 4.82
C LYS A 189 -15.45 17.74 6.21
N SER A 190 -14.51 16.80 6.33
CA SER A 190 -13.83 16.40 7.55
C SER A 190 -12.31 16.58 7.40
N PRO A 191 -11.56 16.57 8.52
CA PRO A 191 -10.11 16.49 8.49
C PRO A 191 -9.63 15.15 7.92
N GLY A 192 -8.38 15.10 7.45
CA GLY A 192 -7.81 13.85 6.94
C GLY A 192 -6.50 14.02 6.18
N LEU A 193 -6.11 12.94 5.50
CA LEU A 193 -4.96 12.91 4.60
C LEU A 193 -5.44 12.82 3.16
N TYR A 194 -4.73 13.47 2.23
CA TYR A 194 -4.98 13.34 0.81
C TYR A 194 -3.68 13.27 0.03
N ALA A 195 -3.67 12.54 -1.08
CA ALA A 195 -2.54 12.46 -1.98
C ALA A 195 -2.94 12.95 -3.36
N ILE A 196 -1.97 13.52 -4.08
CA ILE A 196 -2.07 13.88 -5.49
C ILE A 196 -1.00 13.10 -6.24
N GLY A 197 -1.42 12.49 -7.34
CA GLY A 197 -0.53 11.76 -8.25
C GLY A 197 -0.88 12.05 -9.72
N TYR A 198 -0.03 11.57 -10.62
CA TYR A 198 -0.30 11.63 -12.05
C TYR A 198 0.12 10.33 -12.74
N GLU A 199 -0.48 10.09 -13.89
CA GLU A 199 -0.12 8.99 -14.79
C GLU A 199 0.98 9.44 -15.75
N ASP A 200 2.12 8.73 -15.75
CA ASP A 200 3.20 8.97 -16.70
C ASP A 200 3.03 8.09 -17.94
N ILE A 201 2.58 8.68 -19.04
CA ILE A 201 2.32 7.98 -20.30
C ILE A 201 3.64 7.60 -21.00
N ASN A 202 4.78 8.19 -20.61
CA ASN A 202 6.07 7.94 -21.25
C ASN A 202 6.68 6.57 -20.92
N ASP A 203 6.22 5.89 -19.87
CA ASP A 203 6.77 4.56 -19.50
C ASP A 203 6.31 3.42 -20.44
N LYS A 204 5.37 3.71 -21.35
CA LYS A 204 5.01 2.82 -22.47
C LYS A 204 6.18 2.54 -23.42
N THR A 205 7.21 3.38 -23.41
CA THR A 205 8.41 3.21 -24.26
C THR A 205 9.51 2.38 -23.59
N SER A 206 9.51 2.31 -22.24
CA SER A 206 10.53 1.59 -21.47
C SER A 206 10.26 0.09 -21.40
N LEU A 207 8.99 -0.32 -21.42
CA LEU A 207 8.57 -1.72 -21.34
C LEU A 207 8.83 -2.49 -22.64
N THR A 208 8.77 -1.83 -23.80
CA THR A 208 9.08 -2.45 -25.11
C THR A 208 10.56 -2.75 -25.34
N LEU A 209 11.47 -2.11 -24.60
CA LEU A 209 12.92 -2.35 -24.71
C LEU A 209 13.40 -3.53 -23.84
N ALA A 210 12.66 -3.89 -22.80
CA ALA A 210 12.96 -5.03 -21.95
C ALA A 210 12.54 -6.36 -22.61
N GLU A 211 11.51 -6.34 -23.46
CA GLU A 211 11.02 -7.53 -24.17
C GLU A 211 11.73 -7.81 -25.51
N SER A 212 12.47 -6.84 -26.06
CA SER A 212 13.23 -7.02 -27.32
C SER A 212 14.59 -7.72 -27.14
N SER A 213 14.93 -8.19 -25.93
CA SER A 213 16.26 -8.76 -25.63
C SER A 213 16.29 -10.30 -25.54
N ILE A 214 15.18 -11.00 -25.79
CA ILE A 214 15.08 -12.47 -25.62
C ILE A 214 14.69 -13.20 -26.93
N GLN A 215 14.62 -12.52 -28.07
CA GLN A 215 14.37 -13.17 -29.37
C GLN A 215 15.53 -12.97 -30.34
N ASP A 216 16.66 -13.61 -30.02
CA ASP A 216 17.67 -13.94 -31.02
C ASP A 216 18.16 -15.36 -30.75
N LEU A 217 17.33 -16.36 -31.09
CA LEU A 217 17.76 -17.71 -31.48
C LEU A 217 16.54 -18.54 -31.91
N VAL A 218 16.73 -19.24 -33.04
CA VAL A 218 15.91 -20.33 -33.63
C VAL A 218 14.97 -19.96 -34.79
N THR A 219 15.58 -19.93 -35.98
CA THR A 219 15.29 -20.74 -37.19
C THR A 219 13.86 -20.87 -37.77
N GLU A 220 13.80 -20.58 -39.07
CA GLU A 220 12.79 -20.82 -40.12
C GLU A 220 11.73 -21.92 -39.91
N GLY A 221 10.47 -21.58 -40.23
CA GLY A 221 9.39 -22.52 -40.51
C GLY A 221 8.10 -21.82 -40.97
N LYS A 222 7.58 -22.23 -42.14
CA LYS A 222 6.42 -21.70 -42.89
C LYS A 222 5.05 -22.16 -42.33
N ASP A 223 4.03 -21.36 -42.67
CA ASP A 223 2.57 -21.64 -42.81
C ASP A 223 1.75 -21.96 -41.53
N ASP A 224 0.83 -21.05 -41.13
CA ASP A 224 -0.65 -21.15 -41.35
C ASP A 224 -1.36 -19.96 -40.63
N PRO A 225 -2.44 -19.35 -41.18
CA PRO A 225 -3.14 -18.22 -40.58
C PRO A 225 -4.48 -18.65 -39.96
N ASP A 226 -4.56 -18.72 -38.63
CA ASP A 226 -5.83 -18.57 -37.90
C ASP A 226 -5.58 -18.58 -36.39
N HIS A 227 -5.56 -17.40 -35.76
CA HIS A 227 -5.96 -17.26 -34.35
C HIS A 227 -6.36 -15.80 -34.03
N PRO A 228 -7.43 -15.58 -33.25
CA PRO A 228 -8.08 -14.29 -33.09
C PRO A 228 -7.27 -13.38 -32.16
N THR A 229 -7.23 -12.11 -32.56
CA THR A 229 -6.63 -10.97 -31.86
C THR A 229 -7.48 -10.57 -30.65
N GLU A 230 -6.82 -9.91 -29.68
CA GLU A 230 -7.39 -9.20 -28.52
C GLU A 230 -7.57 -10.00 -27.23
N ALA A 231 -6.44 -10.43 -26.66
CA ALA A 231 -6.28 -10.39 -25.21
C ALA A 231 -5.85 -8.96 -24.84
N THR A 232 -6.81 -8.14 -24.42
CA THR A 232 -6.58 -6.84 -23.78
C THR A 232 -5.74 -7.07 -22.52
N GLN A 233 -4.41 -7.03 -22.65
CA GLN A 233 -3.53 -6.87 -21.50
C GLN A 233 -3.87 -5.52 -20.88
N ILE A 234 -4.47 -5.54 -19.70
CA ILE A 234 -4.64 -4.37 -18.86
C ILE A 234 -3.23 -3.98 -18.43
N GLU A 235 -2.55 -3.13 -19.21
CA GLU A 235 -1.36 -2.41 -18.75
C GLU A 235 -1.77 -1.66 -17.50
N SER A 236 -1.33 -2.12 -16.33
CA SER A 236 -1.56 -1.41 -15.07
C SER A 236 -0.77 -0.11 -15.12
N THR A 237 -1.40 0.98 -15.50
CA THR A 237 -0.73 2.28 -15.47
C THR A 237 -0.31 2.60 -14.04
N ARG A 238 0.99 2.83 -13.83
CA ARG A 238 1.54 3.23 -12.54
C ARG A 238 1.27 4.72 -12.30
N ILE A 239 0.45 5.02 -11.28
CA ILE A 239 0.25 6.40 -10.79
C ILE A 239 1.44 6.78 -9.91
N ILE A 240 2.10 7.89 -10.25
CA ILE A 240 3.24 8.44 -9.51
C ILE A 240 2.72 9.44 -8.48
N TYR A 241 3.03 9.21 -7.20
CA TYR A 241 2.78 10.17 -6.15
C TYR A 241 3.65 11.40 -6.31
N VAL A 242 3.07 12.58 -6.13
CA VAL A 242 3.84 13.83 -6.16
C VAL A 242 3.62 14.69 -4.93
N TYR A 243 2.51 14.50 -4.23
CA TYR A 243 2.16 15.28 -3.06
C TYR A 243 1.34 14.48 -2.05
N LEU A 244 1.63 14.69 -0.77
CA LEU A 244 0.83 14.30 0.38
C LEU A 244 0.43 15.55 1.15
N GLY A 245 -0.87 15.76 1.31
CA GLY A 245 -1.42 16.88 2.06
C GLY A 245 -2.10 16.44 3.35
N ILE A 246 -1.98 17.31 4.36
CA ILE A 246 -2.57 17.12 5.69
C ILE A 246 -3.67 18.17 5.86
N ALA A 247 -4.91 17.72 5.96
CA ALA A 247 -6.08 18.57 6.15
C ALA A 247 -6.43 18.66 7.65
N GLU A 248 -5.63 19.39 8.42
CA GLU A 248 -5.79 19.54 9.88
C GLU A 248 -6.61 20.78 10.26
N GLY A 249 -6.17 21.95 9.78
CA GLY A 249 -6.83 23.25 10.00
C GLY A 249 -7.94 23.57 8.99
N ARG A 250 -8.12 22.71 7.99
CA ARG A 250 -9.14 22.80 6.93
C ARG A 250 -9.65 21.40 6.63
N THR A 251 -10.84 21.31 6.05
CA THR A 251 -11.39 20.03 5.58
C THR A 251 -10.69 19.55 4.32
N LEU A 252 -10.73 18.24 4.06
CA LEU A 252 -10.24 17.61 2.82
C LEU A 252 -10.78 18.33 1.58
N GLN A 253 -12.09 18.59 1.56
CA GLN A 253 -12.74 19.35 0.49
C GLN A 253 -12.15 20.74 0.30
N GLN A 254 -11.95 21.51 1.38
CA GLN A 254 -11.39 22.85 1.28
C GLN A 254 -9.94 22.84 0.77
N CYS A 255 -9.11 21.90 1.24
CA CYS A 255 -7.73 21.77 0.77
C CYS A 255 -7.68 21.46 -0.72
N LEU A 256 -8.44 20.46 -1.18
CA LEU A 256 -8.50 20.09 -2.59
C LEU A 256 -9.05 21.23 -3.46
N PHE A 257 -10.09 21.94 -3.03
CA PHE A 257 -10.56 23.13 -3.77
C PHE A 257 -9.49 24.21 -3.91
N LEU A 258 -8.66 24.40 -2.89
CA LEU A 258 -7.58 25.38 -2.96
C LEU A 258 -6.43 24.96 -3.89
N HIS A 259 -6.16 23.66 -4.04
CA HIS A 259 -5.18 23.18 -5.03
C HIS A 259 -5.70 23.32 -6.46
N PHE A 260 -6.96 22.96 -6.69
CA PHE A 260 -7.50 22.77 -8.04
C PHE A 260 -8.32 23.95 -8.57
N GLN A 261 -8.79 24.86 -7.71
CA GLN A 261 -9.68 25.97 -8.08
C GLN A 261 -9.25 27.33 -7.51
N ALA A 262 -8.17 27.44 -6.74
CA ALA A 262 -7.76 28.74 -6.22
C ALA A 262 -7.31 29.68 -7.34
N THR A 263 -7.93 30.85 -7.39
CA THR A 263 -7.35 32.00 -8.11
C THR A 263 -6.05 32.42 -7.43
N VAL A 264 -5.09 32.96 -8.21
CA VAL A 264 -3.73 33.44 -7.85
C VAL A 264 -3.64 34.28 -6.55
N LYS A 265 -4.75 34.72 -5.96
CA LYS A 265 -4.80 35.53 -4.73
C LYS A 265 -4.58 34.74 -3.42
N TYR A 266 -4.60 33.41 -3.42
CA TYR A 266 -4.45 32.58 -2.22
C TYR A 266 -3.23 31.65 -2.26
N HIS A 267 -2.06 32.19 -2.62
CA HIS A 267 -0.82 31.42 -2.54
C HIS A 267 -0.40 31.24 -1.07
N ASN A 268 -0.72 30.08 -0.50
CA ASN A 268 0.06 29.59 0.63
C ASN A 268 1.46 29.23 0.11
N LYS A 269 2.51 29.77 0.72
CA LYS A 269 3.90 29.47 0.33
C LYS A 269 4.19 27.98 0.40
N ASP A 270 3.59 27.30 1.37
CA ASP A 270 3.77 25.85 1.59
C ASP A 270 3.20 24.99 0.44
N TRP A 271 2.33 25.55 -0.41
CA TRP A 271 1.69 24.84 -1.52
C TRP A 271 2.16 25.33 -2.89
N ALA A 272 3.16 26.21 -2.95
CA ALA A 272 3.58 26.86 -4.18
C ALA A 272 3.96 25.85 -5.28
N GLY A 273 4.80 24.85 -4.95
CA GLY A 273 5.29 23.87 -5.93
C GLY A 273 4.17 23.01 -6.54
N ILE A 274 3.30 22.43 -5.72
CA ILE A 274 2.19 21.61 -6.21
C ILE A 274 1.15 22.44 -6.97
N ASN A 275 0.84 23.66 -6.50
CA ASN A 275 -0.12 24.53 -7.19
C ASN A 275 0.42 25.01 -8.53
N GLU A 276 1.71 25.33 -8.61
CA GLU A 276 2.36 25.68 -9.87
C GLU A 276 2.35 24.51 -10.84
N PHE A 277 2.68 23.30 -10.38
CA PHE A 277 2.61 22.08 -11.20
C PHE A 277 1.21 21.84 -11.77
N LEU A 278 0.18 21.93 -10.92
CA LEU A 278 -1.21 21.75 -11.34
C LEU A 278 -1.63 22.85 -12.34
N ALA A 279 -1.27 24.11 -12.08
CA ALA A 279 -1.58 25.23 -12.96
C ALA A 279 -0.88 25.11 -14.32
N GLN A 280 0.39 24.70 -14.36
CA GLN A 280 1.13 24.45 -15.59
C GLN A 280 0.50 23.32 -16.40
N ASN A 281 0.05 22.24 -15.76
CA ASN A 281 -0.62 21.13 -16.45
C ASN A 281 -1.97 21.55 -17.08
N CYS A 282 -2.60 22.62 -16.59
CA CYS A 282 -3.78 23.22 -17.20
C CYS A 282 -3.50 24.10 -18.44
N LEU A 283 -2.24 24.43 -18.71
CA LEU A 283 -1.81 25.14 -19.92
C LEU A 283 -1.44 24.11 -20.98
N VAL A 284 -2.31 23.94 -21.96
CA VAL A 284 -2.26 22.84 -22.92
C VAL A 284 -1.84 23.35 -24.29
N GLU A 285 -0.76 22.81 -24.85
CA GLU A 285 -0.37 23.10 -26.23
C GLU A 285 -1.37 22.49 -27.24
N PRO A 286 -1.57 23.11 -28.41
CA PRO A 286 -2.45 22.56 -29.44
C PRO A 286 -2.05 21.13 -29.82
N GLY A 287 -2.97 20.18 -29.63
CA GLY A 287 -2.76 18.77 -30.00
C GLY A 287 -2.13 17.90 -28.90
N VAL A 288 -1.74 18.46 -27.76
CA VAL A 288 -1.25 17.70 -26.59
C VAL A 288 -2.38 17.58 -25.58
N SER A 289 -2.55 16.41 -24.95
CA SER A 289 -3.48 16.27 -23.81
C SER A 289 -2.78 16.65 -22.51
N PRO A 290 -3.47 17.31 -21.55
CA PRO A 290 -2.93 17.49 -20.21
C PRO A 290 -2.64 16.14 -19.56
N LYS A 291 -1.68 16.09 -18.62
CA LYS A 291 -1.43 14.87 -17.84
C LYS A 291 -2.68 14.52 -17.03
N THR A 292 -2.99 13.24 -16.94
CA THR A 292 -4.08 12.76 -16.09
C THR A 292 -3.65 12.84 -14.63
N ILE A 293 -4.38 13.66 -13.85
CA ILE A 293 -4.15 13.82 -12.42
C ILE A 293 -5.13 12.95 -11.64
N TYR A 294 -4.65 12.39 -10.54
CA TYR A 294 -5.40 11.55 -9.63
C TYR A 294 -5.31 12.09 -8.21
N ILE A 295 -6.37 11.87 -7.44
CA ILE A 295 -6.41 12.13 -6.01
C ILE A 295 -6.87 10.92 -5.25
N LYS A 296 -6.52 10.84 -3.98
CA LYS A 296 -7.19 9.99 -3.02
C LYS A 296 -7.12 10.60 -1.63
N PHE A 297 -8.01 10.17 -0.75
CA PHE A 297 -8.12 10.74 0.59
C PHE A 297 -8.66 9.72 1.59
N VAL A 298 -8.30 9.91 2.86
CA VAL A 298 -8.83 9.15 3.99
C VAL A 298 -9.16 10.13 5.11
N GLU A 299 -10.31 9.94 5.75
CA GLU A 299 -10.73 10.74 6.90
C GLU A 299 -9.92 10.33 8.13
N VAL A 300 -9.41 11.32 8.86
CA VAL A 300 -8.64 11.09 10.09
C VAL A 300 -9.05 12.15 11.09
N GLU A 301 -9.28 11.75 12.35
CA GLU A 301 -9.60 12.72 13.39
C GLU A 301 -8.43 13.69 13.61
N ARG A 302 -8.77 14.95 13.89
CA ARG A 302 -7.79 16.03 14.02
C ARG A 302 -6.71 15.72 15.05
N ASP A 303 -7.11 15.10 16.16
CA ASP A 303 -6.24 14.78 17.29
C ASP A 303 -5.11 13.81 16.93
N PHE A 304 -5.24 13.08 15.81
CA PHE A 304 -4.20 12.16 15.34
C PHE A 304 -3.31 12.77 14.24
N LEU A 305 -3.78 13.80 13.53
CA LEU A 305 -3.05 14.39 12.39
C LEU A 305 -1.78 15.14 12.78
N SER A 306 -1.64 15.55 14.04
CA SER A 306 -0.50 16.33 14.53
C SER A 306 0.71 15.47 14.96
N ALA A 307 0.65 14.15 14.81
CA ALA A 307 1.67 13.22 15.27
C ALA A 307 2.33 12.45 14.12
N GLY A 308 3.59 12.04 14.31
CA GLY A 308 4.33 11.17 13.39
C GLY A 308 4.97 11.89 12.20
N SER A 309 5.71 11.13 11.41
CA SER A 309 6.44 11.61 10.21
C SER A 309 5.73 11.13 8.94
N LEU A 310 4.58 11.73 8.63
CA LEU A 310 3.68 11.25 7.56
C LEU A 310 4.32 11.20 6.17
N VAL A 311 5.07 12.24 5.81
CA VAL A 311 5.77 12.31 4.51
C VAL A 311 6.83 11.20 4.44
N GLU A 312 7.69 11.09 5.44
CA GLU A 312 8.71 10.04 5.48
C GLU A 312 8.08 8.64 5.47
N CYS A 313 7.00 8.42 6.24
CA CYS A 313 6.24 7.18 6.25
C CYS A 313 5.77 6.79 4.85
N LEU A 314 5.17 7.73 4.10
CA LEU A 314 4.74 7.48 2.73
C LEU A 314 5.92 7.25 1.78
N GLU A 315 6.98 8.05 1.89
CA GLU A 315 8.19 7.93 1.06
C GLU A 315 8.88 6.57 1.25
N LYS A 316 8.92 6.05 2.48
CA LYS A 316 9.40 4.68 2.77
C LYS A 316 8.51 3.61 2.15
N ALA A 317 7.19 3.82 2.14
CA ALA A 317 6.24 2.88 1.54
C ALA A 317 6.34 2.85 0.00
N ILE A 318 6.36 4.03 -0.64
CA ILE A 318 6.41 4.14 -2.11
C ILE A 318 7.82 3.97 -2.70
N GLY A 319 8.87 4.13 -1.88
CA GLY A 319 10.26 3.91 -2.25
C GLY A 319 10.96 5.09 -2.93
N TYR A 320 10.38 6.30 -2.91
CA TYR A 320 10.95 7.50 -3.50
C TYR A 320 10.44 8.77 -2.81
N PRO A 321 11.20 9.90 -2.87
CA PRO A 321 10.78 11.15 -2.27
C PRO A 321 9.66 11.83 -3.06
N LEU A 322 8.74 12.50 -2.34
CA LEU A 322 7.65 13.27 -2.94
C LEU A 322 8.17 14.60 -3.47
N LYS A 323 7.90 14.86 -4.74
CA LYS A 323 8.42 16.04 -5.46
C LYS A 323 8.02 17.38 -4.83
N PHE A 324 6.84 17.47 -4.22
CA PHE A 324 6.27 18.74 -3.76
C PHE A 324 6.03 18.82 -2.23
N ASN A 325 6.69 17.96 -1.45
CA ASN A 325 6.61 17.95 0.03
C ASN A 325 7.90 18.43 0.73
N SER A 326 8.88 18.94 -0.03
CA SER A 326 10.20 19.37 0.44
C SER A 326 10.23 20.79 1.01
#